data_AF-A0A7X9UF73-F1
#
_entry.id   AF-A0A7X9UF73-F1
#
_cell.length_a   1.000
_cell.length_b   1.000
_cell.length_c   1.000
_cell.angle_alpha   90.00
_cell.angle_beta   90.00
_cell.angle_gamma   90.00
#
_symmetry.space_group_name_H-M   'P 1'
#
loop_
_entity.id
_entity.type
_entity.pdbx_description
1 polymer ?
#
loop_
_entity_poly.entity_id
_entity_poly.type
_entity_poly.pdbx_seq_one_letter_code
_entity_poly.pdbx_strand_id
1 'polypeptide(L)'
;MNKSLPIKQVITKLGSRDITTMILKQKEINIIVKEELGHLLIIDTADSHEMFLLASLFHHSMKSGDVIYLAREDPKATNLFIFNGAINPLARKELKTIRLSMKFSKSEIYHLPLLDTYDETIWDTWEHWKYDEQLRVKADQDIAIINSTKLGFEMLVHSCLFLATSDSGHSHFDYYSTKSSPELMIRNVARN
;
A
#
# COMPACT_ATOMS: atom_id res chain seq x y z
N MET A 1 -20.41 4.19 -13.47
CA MET A 1 -19.59 3.16 -14.16
C MET A 1 -18.37 2.94 -13.29
N ASN A 2 -18.22 1.78 -12.65
CA ASN A 2 -17.01 1.52 -11.87
C ASN A 2 -15.81 1.51 -12.82
N LYS A 3 -14.96 2.52 -12.72
CA LYS A 3 -13.70 2.56 -13.46
C LYS A 3 -12.82 1.41 -12.94
N SER A 4 -12.06 0.80 -13.84
CA SER A 4 -11.07 -0.21 -13.47
C SER A 4 -9.74 0.10 -14.14
N LEU A 5 -8.64 -0.27 -13.47
CA LEU A 5 -7.28 -0.10 -13.96
C LEU A 5 -6.68 -1.48 -14.31
N PRO A 6 -6.24 -1.72 -15.56
CA PRO A 6 -5.54 -2.95 -15.90
C PRO A 6 -4.16 -2.94 -15.26
N ILE A 7 -3.89 -3.96 -14.43
CA ILE A 7 -2.63 -4.13 -13.70
C ILE A 7 -2.07 -5.51 -13.97
N LYS A 8 -0.74 -5.59 -14.08
CA LYS A 8 -0.04 -6.86 -14.20
C LYS A 8 -0.06 -7.59 -12.86
N GLN A 9 -0.47 -8.84 -12.90
CA GLN A 9 -0.46 -9.74 -11.76
C GLN A 9 0.41 -10.96 -12.09
N VAL A 10 1.17 -11.44 -11.11
CA VAL A 10 1.98 -12.64 -11.24
C VAL A 10 1.71 -13.57 -10.06
N ILE A 11 1.77 -14.87 -10.32
CA ILE A 11 1.71 -15.88 -9.27
C ILE A 11 3.13 -16.40 -9.03
N THR A 12 3.57 -16.34 -7.78
CA THR A 12 4.86 -16.90 -7.35
C THR A 12 4.62 -18.02 -6.35
N LYS A 13 5.19 -19.19 -6.64
CA LYS A 13 5.14 -20.33 -5.73
C LYS A 13 6.25 -20.23 -4.68
N LEU A 14 5.86 -20.16 -3.41
CA LEU A 14 6.74 -20.17 -2.24
C LEU A 14 6.50 -21.44 -1.43
N GLY A 15 7.30 -22.47 -1.70
CA GLY A 15 7.08 -23.81 -1.12
C GLY A 15 5.76 -24.38 -1.61
N SER A 16 4.81 -24.58 -0.69
CA SER A 16 3.45 -25.05 -1.00
C SER A 16 2.42 -23.93 -1.20
N ARG A 17 2.81 -22.66 -1.03
CA ARG A 17 1.90 -21.50 -1.11
C ARG A 17 2.02 -20.82 -2.47
N ASP A 18 0.90 -20.52 -3.10
CA ASP A 18 0.86 -19.64 -4.26
C ASP A 18 0.58 -18.22 -3.79
N ILE A 19 1.49 -17.30 -4.11
CA ILE A 19 1.40 -15.89 -3.76
C ILE A 19 1.12 -15.08 -5.01
N THR A 20 -0.07 -14.52 -5.07
CA THR A 20 -0.47 -13.60 -6.11
C THR A 20 0.05 -12.20 -5.78
N THR A 21 0.74 -11.58 -6.73
CA THR A 21 1.33 -10.25 -6.57
C THR A 21 0.95 -9.33 -7.72
N MET A 22 0.36 -8.17 -7.40
CA MET A 22 0.14 -7.07 -8.33
C MET A 22 1.41 -6.22 -8.43
N ILE A 23 1.82 -5.92 -9.67
CA ILE A 23 3.04 -5.17 -9.95
C ILE A 23 2.65 -3.85 -10.59
N LEU A 24 3.03 -2.75 -9.94
CA LEU A 24 2.90 -1.41 -10.48
C LEU A 24 4.25 -0.71 -10.42
N LYS A 25 4.51 0.14 -11.41
CA LYS A 25 5.66 1.04 -11.40
C LYS A 25 5.22 2.37 -10.81
N GLN A 26 5.94 2.85 -9.81
CA GLN A 26 5.65 4.10 -9.08
C GLN A 26 5.44 5.30 -10.01
N LYS A 27 6.33 5.46 -11.00
CA LYS A 27 6.25 6.50 -12.03
C LYS A 27 5.06 6.35 -12.97
N GLU A 28 4.63 5.13 -13.28
CA GLU A 28 3.48 4.90 -14.18
C GLU A 28 2.16 5.28 -13.51
N ILE A 29 2.13 5.28 -12.17
CA ILE A 29 0.93 5.60 -11.37
C ILE A 29 1.06 6.90 -10.58
N ASN A 30 2.13 7.69 -10.81
CA ASN A 30 2.43 8.94 -10.09
C ASN A 30 2.34 8.83 -8.55
N ILE A 31 2.79 7.70 -7.98
CA ILE A 31 2.94 7.49 -6.53
C ILE A 31 4.40 7.21 -6.24
N ILE A 32 5.03 8.03 -5.41
CA ILE A 32 6.45 7.92 -5.07
C ILE A 32 6.60 7.51 -3.62
N VAL A 33 7.38 6.46 -3.37
CA VAL A 33 7.68 5.98 -2.02
C VAL A 33 9.13 6.31 -1.68
N LYS A 34 9.35 6.96 -0.54
CA LYS A 34 10.68 7.34 -0.05
C LYS A 34 10.85 6.92 1.40
N GLU A 35 12.07 6.56 1.75
CA GLU A 35 12.49 6.37 3.12
C GLU A 35 13.32 7.59 3.52
N GLU A 36 12.99 8.20 4.66
CA GLU A 36 13.71 9.35 5.19
C GLU A 36 14.27 9.04 6.58
N LEU A 37 15.59 9.23 6.70
CA LEU A 37 16.34 9.28 7.96
C LEU A 37 16.25 8.01 8.83
N GLY A 38 15.93 6.86 8.26
CA GLY A 38 15.83 5.56 8.94
C GLY A 38 14.56 5.37 9.77
N HIS A 39 13.67 6.36 9.84
CA HIS A 39 12.55 6.38 10.78
C HIS A 39 11.22 6.83 10.16
N LEU A 40 11.20 7.24 8.90
CA LEU A 40 9.99 7.69 8.23
C LEU A 40 9.86 7.04 6.85
N LEU A 41 8.70 6.45 6.57
CA LEU A 41 8.28 6.04 5.25
C LEU A 41 7.26 7.05 4.71
N ILE A 42 7.54 7.64 3.55
CA ILE A 42 6.68 8.61 2.91
C ILE A 42 6.09 8.01 1.63
N ILE A 43 4.77 8.15 1.45
CA ILE A 43 4.08 7.86 0.20
C ILE A 43 3.48 9.17 -0.33
N ASP A 44 4.09 9.69 -1.40
CA ASP A 44 3.65 10.88 -2.11
C ASP A 44 2.76 10.50 -3.28
N THR A 45 1.52 10.99 -3.31
CA THR A 45 0.65 10.93 -4.50
C THR A 45 0.65 12.30 -5.19
N ALA A 46 0.60 12.30 -6.52
CA ALA A 46 0.63 13.56 -7.28
C ALA A 46 -0.65 14.39 -7.07
N ASP A 47 -1.81 13.76 -7.07
CA ASP A 47 -3.12 14.42 -6.90
C ASP A 47 -4.15 13.45 -6.28
N SER A 48 -5.40 13.90 -6.18
CA SER A 48 -6.55 13.15 -5.68
C SER A 48 -6.80 11.85 -6.43
N HIS A 49 -6.56 11.80 -7.74
CA HIS A 49 -6.79 10.58 -8.52
C HIS A 49 -5.85 9.44 -8.08
N GLU A 50 -4.58 9.75 -7.89
CA GLU A 50 -3.58 8.81 -7.38
C GLU A 50 -3.85 8.42 -5.93
N MET A 51 -4.40 9.33 -5.13
CA MET A 51 -4.83 9.01 -3.77
C MET A 51 -5.99 8.01 -3.76
N PHE A 52 -6.97 8.16 -4.66
CA PHE A 52 -8.02 7.16 -4.88
C PHE A 52 -7.47 5.81 -5.35
N LEU A 53 -6.45 5.82 -6.22
CA LEU A 53 -5.76 4.61 -6.63
C LEU A 53 -5.05 3.93 -5.44
N LEU A 54 -4.35 4.69 -4.60
CA LEU A 54 -3.70 4.17 -3.42
C LEU A 54 -4.70 3.53 -2.44
N ALA A 55 -5.85 4.19 -2.23
CA ALA A 55 -6.96 3.61 -1.46
C ALA A 55 -7.45 2.29 -2.07
N SER A 56 -7.59 2.24 -3.41
CA SER A 56 -8.04 1.04 -4.12
C SER A 56 -7.06 -0.13 -3.96
N LEU A 57 -5.75 0.16 -3.96
CA LEU A 57 -4.70 -0.82 -3.70
C LEU A 57 -4.80 -1.37 -2.27
N PHE A 58 -4.91 -0.51 -1.25
CA PHE A 58 -5.10 -0.99 0.13
C PHE A 58 -6.37 -1.82 0.28
N HIS A 59 -7.47 -1.39 -0.33
CA HIS A 59 -8.74 -2.11 -0.31
C HIS A 59 -8.63 -3.49 -0.97
N HIS A 60 -7.92 -3.59 -2.09
CA HIS A 60 -7.68 -4.86 -2.76
C HIS A 60 -6.90 -5.82 -1.87
N SER A 61 -5.74 -5.40 -1.36
CA SER A 61 -4.90 -6.25 -0.49
C SER A 61 -5.65 -6.69 0.78
N MET A 62 -6.53 -5.83 1.30
CA MET A 62 -7.42 -6.17 2.42
C MET A 62 -8.40 -7.29 2.09
N LYS A 63 -8.99 -7.29 0.90
CA LYS A 63 -10.05 -8.23 0.49
C LYS A 63 -9.52 -9.55 -0.06
N SER A 64 -8.52 -9.50 -0.92
CA SER A 64 -7.96 -10.68 -1.59
C SER A 64 -6.82 -11.32 -0.81
N GLY A 65 -6.13 -10.55 0.03
CA GLY A 65 -4.86 -10.94 0.63
C GLY A 65 -3.68 -10.87 -0.34
N ASP A 66 -3.90 -10.43 -1.59
CA ASP A 66 -2.84 -10.31 -2.58
C ASP A 66 -1.77 -9.32 -2.12
N VAL A 67 -0.53 -9.60 -2.56
CA VAL A 67 0.59 -8.70 -2.36
C VAL A 67 0.54 -7.60 -3.41
N ILE A 68 0.81 -6.38 -3.01
CA ILE A 68 0.99 -5.26 -3.93
C ILE A 68 2.45 -4.85 -3.89
N TYR A 69 3.06 -4.74 -5.06
CA TYR A 69 4.45 -4.36 -5.22
C TYR A 69 4.55 -3.09 -6.05
N LEU A 70 5.00 -2.00 -5.43
CA LEU A 70 5.32 -0.74 -6.09
C LEU A 70 6.82 -0.71 -6.40
N ALA A 71 7.16 -0.98 -7.65
CA ALA A 71 8.52 -0.98 -8.13
C ALA A 71 9.06 0.44 -8.26
N ARG A 72 10.24 0.70 -7.69
CA ARG A 72 10.97 1.94 -7.87
C ARG A 72 11.62 1.99 -9.26
N GLU A 73 11.73 3.18 -9.83
CA GLU A 73 12.48 3.41 -11.08
C GLU A 73 13.87 3.99 -10.84
N ASP A 74 14.07 4.71 -9.74
CA ASP A 74 15.34 5.35 -9.40
C ASP A 74 15.84 4.96 -8.00
N PRO A 75 17.14 5.16 -7.69
CA PRO A 75 17.71 4.80 -6.39
C PRO A 75 17.26 5.68 -5.21
N LYS A 76 16.65 6.84 -5.46
CA LYS A 76 16.12 7.74 -4.42
C LYS A 76 14.74 7.28 -3.94
N ALA A 77 14.01 6.56 -4.76
CA ALA A 77 12.77 5.89 -4.39
C ALA A 77 13.03 4.52 -3.73
N THR A 78 12.02 4.03 -3.03
CA THR A 78 12.06 2.78 -2.27
C THR A 78 11.04 1.82 -2.85
N ASN A 79 11.42 0.57 -3.12
CA ASN A 79 10.42 -0.43 -3.52
C ASN A 79 9.49 -0.69 -2.35
N LEU A 80 8.18 -0.78 -2.57
CA LEU A 80 7.22 -1.02 -1.50
C LEU A 80 6.49 -2.34 -1.71
N PHE A 81 6.48 -3.19 -0.68
CA PHE A 81 5.56 -4.32 -0.57
C PHE A 81 4.43 -3.99 0.40
N ILE A 82 3.19 -4.22 -0.02
CA ILE A 82 1.99 -4.04 0.81
C ILE A 82 1.27 -5.39 0.84
N PHE A 83 0.99 -5.91 2.04
CA PHE A 83 0.27 -7.17 2.16
C PHE A 83 -0.38 -7.36 3.54
N ASN A 84 -1.38 -8.22 3.61
CA ASN A 84 -1.99 -8.63 4.86
C ASN A 84 -1.18 -9.75 5.52
N GLY A 85 -0.40 -9.44 6.55
CA GLY A 85 0.45 -10.44 7.21
C GLY A 85 -0.29 -11.42 8.12
N ALA A 86 -1.55 -11.14 8.48
CA ALA A 86 -2.39 -12.12 9.18
C ALA A 86 -2.90 -13.21 8.23
N ILE A 87 -3.07 -12.90 6.94
CA ILE A 87 -3.46 -13.86 5.90
C ILE A 87 -2.20 -14.51 5.28
N ASN A 88 -1.25 -13.68 4.86
CA ASN A 88 -0.04 -14.05 4.17
C ASN A 88 1.19 -13.59 4.96
N PRO A 89 1.61 -14.32 6.01
CA PRO A 89 2.84 -14.01 6.70
C PRO A 89 4.01 -14.26 5.75
N LEU A 90 4.65 -13.16 5.31
CA LEU A 90 5.78 -13.16 4.40
C LEU A 90 7.02 -12.59 5.09
N ALA A 91 8.08 -13.40 5.11
CA ALA A 91 9.39 -12.99 5.58
C ALA A 91 10.15 -12.19 4.51
N ARG A 92 11.15 -11.42 4.92
CA ARG A 92 11.96 -10.62 3.99
C ARG A 92 12.62 -11.45 2.88
N LYS A 93 13.09 -12.67 3.20
CA LYS A 93 13.67 -13.59 2.21
C LYS A 93 12.65 -13.95 1.14
N GLU A 94 11.40 -14.18 1.52
CA GLU A 94 10.31 -14.50 0.61
C GLU A 94 9.96 -13.34 -0.30
N LEU A 95 9.89 -12.11 0.24
CA LEU A 95 9.68 -10.90 -0.58
C LEU A 95 10.80 -10.69 -1.61
N LYS A 96 12.05 -10.98 -1.23
CA LYS A 96 13.18 -10.97 -2.18
C LYS A 96 13.01 -12.03 -3.27
N THR A 97 12.56 -13.24 -2.91
CA THR A 97 12.25 -14.31 -3.87
C THR A 97 11.16 -13.88 -4.85
N ILE A 98 10.04 -13.34 -4.34
CA ILE A 98 8.94 -12.83 -5.16
C ILE A 98 9.48 -11.76 -6.13
N ARG A 99 10.24 -10.77 -5.63
CA ARG A 99 10.81 -9.71 -6.49
C ARG A 99 11.66 -10.27 -7.63
N LEU A 100 12.44 -11.31 -7.36
CA LEU A 100 13.33 -11.93 -8.36
C LEU A 100 12.55 -12.77 -9.37
N SER A 101 11.51 -13.50 -8.93
CA SER A 101 10.69 -14.34 -9.82
C SER A 101 9.83 -13.52 -10.77
N MET A 102 9.35 -12.34 -10.36
CA MET A 102 8.54 -11.44 -11.20
C MET A 102 9.12 -11.16 -12.59
N LYS A 103 10.45 -11.16 -12.73
CA LYS A 103 11.13 -10.91 -14.02
C LYS A 103 10.95 -12.05 -15.03
N PHE A 104 10.66 -13.25 -14.56
CA PHE A 104 10.62 -14.48 -15.36
C PHE A 104 9.24 -15.14 -15.32
N SER A 105 8.37 -14.75 -14.40
CA SER A 105 7.00 -15.24 -14.31
C SER A 105 6.13 -14.71 -15.45
N LYS A 106 5.24 -15.57 -15.95
CA LYS A 106 4.14 -15.14 -16.83
C LYS A 106 3.22 -14.21 -16.04
N SER A 107 2.89 -13.07 -16.62
CA SER A 107 1.93 -12.13 -16.05
C SER A 107 0.55 -12.29 -16.66
N GLU A 108 -0.47 -12.08 -15.85
CA GLU A 108 -1.86 -11.93 -16.27
C GLU A 108 -2.31 -10.48 -16.06
N ILE A 109 -3.36 -10.06 -16.78
CA ILE A 109 -3.95 -8.73 -16.60
C ILE A 109 -5.14 -8.86 -15.66
N TYR A 110 -5.02 -8.23 -14.50
CA TYR A 110 -6.10 -8.07 -13.54
C TYR A 110 -6.70 -6.67 -13.68
N HIS A 111 -8.03 -6.56 -13.64
CA HIS A 111 -8.71 -5.26 -13.70
C HIS A 111 -9.07 -4.83 -12.27
N LEU A 112 -8.25 -3.97 -11.68
CA LEU A 112 -8.48 -3.45 -10.33
C LEU A 112 -9.68 -2.50 -10.33
N PRO A 113 -10.73 -2.78 -9.55
CA PRO A 113 -11.80 -1.81 -9.33
C PRO A 113 -11.27 -0.57 -8.63
N LEU A 114 -11.58 0.61 -9.18
CA LEU A 114 -11.16 1.88 -8.59
C LEU A 114 -12.27 2.43 -7.69
N LEU A 115 -11.87 2.85 -6.50
CA LEU A 115 -12.64 3.73 -5.63
C LEU A 115 -12.57 5.16 -6.20
N ASP A 116 -13.68 5.89 -6.17
CA ASP A 116 -13.74 7.27 -6.66
C ASP A 116 -14.67 8.16 -5.83
N THR A 117 -15.16 7.63 -4.71
CA THR A 117 -16.02 8.34 -3.76
C THR A 117 -15.48 8.18 -2.36
N TYR A 118 -15.94 9.07 -1.49
CA TYR A 118 -15.66 9.02 -0.08
C TYR A 118 -16.96 9.16 0.70
N ASP A 119 -17.14 8.30 1.70
CA ASP A 119 -18.26 8.33 2.62
C ASP A 119 -17.74 8.70 4.01
N GLU A 120 -18.10 9.90 4.47
CA GLU A 120 -17.65 10.44 5.76
C GLU A 120 -18.32 9.75 6.96
N THR A 121 -19.47 9.09 6.76
CA THR A 121 -20.22 8.43 7.84
C THR A 121 -19.44 7.30 8.50
N ILE A 122 -18.35 6.83 7.86
CA ILE A 122 -17.43 5.89 8.49
C ILE A 122 -16.85 6.43 9.80
N TRP A 123 -16.58 7.74 9.87
CA TRP A 123 -16.00 8.36 11.06
C TRP A 123 -16.99 8.40 12.24
N ASP A 124 -18.29 8.31 11.99
CA ASP A 124 -19.29 8.23 13.05
C ASP A 124 -19.17 6.92 13.84
N THR A 125 -18.52 5.91 13.26
CA THR A 125 -18.29 4.60 13.90
C THR A 125 -16.85 4.38 14.37
N TRP A 126 -15.93 5.28 13.98
CA TRP A 126 -14.48 5.16 14.19
C TRP A 126 -14.06 5.07 15.66
N GLU A 127 -14.77 5.75 16.57
CA GLU A 127 -14.39 5.83 17.99
C GLU A 127 -14.39 4.45 18.68
N HIS A 128 -15.06 3.46 18.09
CA HIS A 128 -15.14 2.10 18.60
C HIS A 128 -14.01 1.19 18.07
N TRP A 129 -13.20 1.66 17.12
CA TRP A 129 -12.17 0.88 16.46
C TRP A 129 -10.84 0.95 17.21
N LYS A 130 -10.25 -0.20 17.51
CA LYS A 130 -8.94 -0.29 18.17
C LYS A 130 -7.85 -0.45 17.12
N TYR A 131 -7.29 0.67 16.67
CA TYR A 131 -6.28 0.72 15.61
C TYR A 131 -4.83 0.63 16.09
N ASP A 132 -4.63 0.47 17.38
CA ASP A 132 -3.32 0.33 17.99
C ASP A 132 -2.61 -0.92 17.42
N GLU A 133 -1.37 -0.73 16.99
CA GLU A 133 -0.49 -1.80 16.49
C GLU A 133 -1.06 -2.59 15.30
N GLN A 134 -1.96 -2.00 14.50
CA GLN A 134 -2.54 -2.65 13.32
C GLN A 134 -1.64 -2.57 12.09
N LEU A 135 -0.75 -1.58 12.04
CA LEU A 135 0.24 -1.38 10.99
C LEU A 135 1.61 -1.85 11.45
N ARG A 136 2.34 -2.51 10.57
CA ARG A 136 3.75 -2.80 10.74
C ARG A 136 4.50 -2.34 9.52
N VAL A 137 5.14 -1.19 9.68
CA VAL A 137 5.99 -0.60 8.66
C VAL A 137 7.42 -1.08 8.89
N LYS A 138 8.14 -1.36 7.80
CA LYS A 138 9.59 -1.55 7.84
C LYS A 138 10.18 -0.85 6.64
N ALA A 139 11.28 -0.15 6.83
CA ALA A 139 12.05 0.39 5.74
C ALA A 139 13.52 -0.03 5.91
N ASP A 140 14.16 -0.35 4.79
CA ASP A 140 15.58 -0.61 4.67
C ASP A 140 16.00 -0.09 3.29
N GLN A 141 17.31 0.10 3.05
CA GLN A 141 17.90 0.92 1.96
C GLN A 141 17.21 0.83 0.58
N ASP A 142 16.59 -0.30 0.22
CA ASP A 142 15.95 -0.50 -1.09
C ASP A 142 14.52 -1.06 -1.05
N ILE A 143 14.04 -1.48 0.12
CA ILE A 143 12.77 -2.20 0.26
C ILE A 143 12.07 -1.72 1.53
N ALA A 144 10.90 -1.16 1.35
CA ALA A 144 9.91 -0.90 2.38
C ALA A 144 8.81 -1.97 2.36
N ILE A 145 8.19 -2.16 3.51
CA ILE A 145 7.12 -3.12 3.75
C ILE A 145 6.04 -2.42 4.58
N ILE A 146 4.81 -2.46 4.09
CA ILE A 146 3.60 -2.24 4.88
C ILE A 146 2.93 -3.61 5.05
N ASN A 147 3.02 -4.16 6.25
CA ASN A 147 2.26 -5.32 6.65
C ASN A 147 1.15 -4.84 7.58
N SER A 148 -0.10 -5.12 7.23
CA SER A 148 -1.25 -4.65 8.00
C SER A 148 -2.25 -5.76 8.27
N THR A 149 -3.04 -5.61 9.33
CA THR A 149 -4.29 -6.36 9.51
C THR A 149 -5.38 -5.84 8.57
N LYS A 150 -6.53 -6.51 8.53
CA LYS A 150 -7.73 -6.02 7.82
C LYS A 150 -8.13 -4.63 8.32
N LEU A 151 -8.14 -4.45 9.64
CA LEU A 151 -8.51 -3.20 10.27
C LEU A 151 -7.50 -2.09 9.90
N GLY A 152 -6.19 -2.35 10.00
CA GLY A 152 -5.19 -1.36 9.58
C GLY A 152 -5.31 -0.95 8.10
N PHE A 153 -5.72 -1.87 7.21
CA PHE A 153 -6.00 -1.52 5.82
C PHE A 153 -7.24 -0.66 5.67
N GLU A 154 -8.32 -0.97 6.39
CA GLU A 154 -9.54 -0.17 6.38
C GLU A 154 -9.22 1.28 6.78
N MET A 155 -8.40 1.49 7.81
CA MET A 155 -7.91 2.81 8.19
C MET A 155 -7.13 3.51 7.06
N LEU A 156 -6.20 2.80 6.41
CA LEU A 156 -5.41 3.35 5.30
C LEU A 156 -6.30 3.72 4.11
N VAL A 157 -7.30 2.88 3.79
CA VAL A 157 -8.30 3.16 2.74
C VAL A 157 -9.03 4.45 3.05
N HIS A 158 -9.67 4.56 4.21
CA HIS A 158 -10.47 5.73 4.55
C HIS A 158 -9.63 6.99 4.67
N SER A 159 -8.40 6.90 5.18
CA SER A 159 -7.48 8.03 5.22
C SER A 159 -7.11 8.52 3.82
N CYS A 160 -6.81 7.61 2.88
CA CYS A 160 -6.53 8.00 1.50
C CYS A 160 -7.77 8.63 0.85
N LEU A 161 -8.95 8.03 1.00
CA LEU A 161 -10.18 8.60 0.43
C LEU A 161 -10.48 10.00 0.99
N PHE A 162 -10.28 10.21 2.29
CA PHE A 162 -10.40 11.52 2.93
C PHE A 162 -9.39 12.53 2.34
N LEU A 163 -8.12 12.17 2.20
CA LEU A 163 -7.10 13.02 1.56
C LEU A 163 -7.40 13.31 0.09
N ALA A 164 -8.11 12.43 -0.60
CA ALA A 164 -8.50 12.60 -2.00
C ALA A 164 -9.64 13.63 -2.15
N THR A 165 -10.49 13.81 -1.15
CA THR A 165 -11.70 14.67 -1.22
C THR A 165 -11.62 15.93 -0.37
N SER A 166 -10.82 15.95 0.71
CA SER A 166 -10.65 17.08 1.62
C SER A 166 -9.45 17.97 1.27
N ASP A 167 -9.43 19.22 1.73
CA ASP A 167 -8.28 20.11 1.54
C ASP A 167 -7.03 19.71 2.38
N SER A 168 -7.04 18.56 3.05
CA SER A 168 -5.87 18.05 3.77
C SER A 168 -4.81 17.53 2.80
N GLY A 169 -3.57 17.97 3.00
CA GLY A 169 -2.41 17.54 2.22
C GLY A 169 -1.77 16.23 2.68
N HIS A 170 -2.02 15.76 3.91
CA HIS A 170 -1.37 14.56 4.44
C HIS A 170 -2.04 13.93 5.67
N SER A 171 -1.68 12.67 5.96
CA SER A 171 -2.01 11.93 7.19
C SER A 171 -0.75 11.25 7.77
N HIS A 172 -0.64 11.24 9.11
CA HIS A 172 0.44 10.59 9.86
C HIS A 172 -0.05 9.31 10.57
N PHE A 173 0.78 8.28 10.57
CA PHE A 173 0.45 6.95 11.11
C PHE A 173 1.54 6.40 12.04
N ASP A 174 1.78 7.09 13.15
CA ASP A 174 2.70 6.62 14.19
C ASP A 174 2.02 5.67 15.19
N TYR A 175 0.98 6.17 15.87
CA TYR A 175 0.26 5.43 16.91
C TYR A 175 -0.39 4.11 16.44
N TYR A 176 -0.77 4.06 15.16
CA TYR A 176 -1.38 2.88 14.54
C TYR A 176 -0.35 1.81 14.13
N SER A 177 0.93 2.13 14.25
CA SER A 177 2.04 1.25 13.92
C SER A 177 2.57 0.53 15.16
N THR A 178 3.59 -0.32 15.02
CA THR A 178 4.28 -0.90 16.18
C THR A 178 5.24 0.12 16.79
N LYS A 179 5.50 0.06 18.10
CA LYS A 179 6.50 0.92 18.78
C LYS A 179 7.93 0.82 18.21
N SER A 180 8.18 -0.20 17.40
CA SER A 180 9.48 -0.50 16.79
C SER A 180 9.53 -0.22 15.28
N SER A 181 8.43 0.22 14.67
CA SER A 181 8.39 0.53 13.25
C SER A 181 8.63 2.01 12.99
N PRO A 182 9.21 2.38 11.84
CA PRO A 182 9.22 3.76 11.38
C PRO A 182 7.80 4.30 11.25
N GLU A 183 7.69 5.62 11.36
CA GLU A 183 6.48 6.37 11.07
C GLU A 183 6.09 6.21 9.60
N LEU A 184 4.79 6.24 9.30
CA LEU A 184 4.28 6.31 7.93
C LEU A 184 3.55 7.65 7.73
N MET A 185 3.86 8.34 6.64
CA MET A 185 3.15 9.53 6.20
C MET A 185 2.66 9.34 4.76
N ILE A 186 1.37 9.59 4.52
CA ILE A 186 0.76 9.55 3.18
C ILE A 186 0.35 10.97 2.82
N ARG A 187 0.74 11.44 1.63
CA ARG A 187 0.58 12.83 1.21
C ARG A 187 -0.07 12.96 -0.15
N ASN A 188 -1.05 13.86 -0.25
CA ASN A 188 -1.52 14.43 -1.51
C ASN A 188 -0.71 15.70 -1.79
N VAL A 189 0.28 15.61 -2.70
CA VAL A 189 1.24 16.70 -2.91
C VAL A 189 0.57 17.96 -3.48
N ALA A 190 -0.48 17.83 -4.29
CA ALA A 190 -1.22 18.96 -4.85
C ALA A 190 -1.93 19.83 -3.79
N ARG A 191 -2.11 19.31 -2.56
CA ARG A 191 -2.82 19.97 -1.45
C ARG A 191 -1.92 20.37 -0.27
N ASN A 192 -0.59 20.24 -0.43
CA ASN A 192 0.39 20.67 0.58
C ASN A 192 0.94 22.08 0.30
#